data_AF-A0A2V7XBS9-F1
#
_entry.id   AF-A0A2V7XBS9-F1
#
_cell.length_a   1.000
_cell.length_b   1.000
_cell.length_c   1.000
_cell.angle_alpha   90.00
_cell.angle_beta   90.00
_cell.angle_gamma   90.00
#
_symmetry.space_group_name_H-M   'P 1'
#
loop_
_entity.id
_entity.type
_entity.pdbx_description
1 polymer ?
#
loop_
_entity_poly.entity_id
_entity_poly.type
_entity_poly.pdbx_seq_one_letter_code
_entity_poly.pdbx_strand_id
1 'polypeptide(L)'
;MRRTWPGAVPLVLALVTGFLAPVLLAAQDERAIRAAYVFNLTKYVDWPAESKELVIGLISNRENGVFLQKLLEGRLTGSRTIRFKLSPAIADLRDCNIVYLADGFARKTLAAMENMRLKGILTIGETETFPDDGGMIALVRVADQIQMQLNPEAAERGGVKLDSQLLNLAMIVSPGTIVTQTPPLRTAVEHPNPVYPPMAAKLLLHGMVRVEVRIGPNGRVRHVECVGGNPVLADAVTKVVTNWRYEPAATESMQTIQFKF
;
A
#
# COMPACT_ATOMS: atom_id res chain seq x y z
N MET A 1 -47.64 -17.04 -63.56
CA MET A 1 -47.07 -15.74 -63.96
C MET A 1 -46.82 -14.91 -62.69
N ARG A 2 -45.54 -14.60 -62.40
CA ARG A 2 -44.99 -13.38 -61.77
C ARG A 2 -45.64 -12.73 -60.51
N ARG A 3 -44.72 -12.25 -59.64
CA ARG A 3 -44.74 -11.02 -58.79
C ARG A 3 -45.32 -11.16 -57.37
N THR A 4 -44.48 -11.28 -56.33
CA THR A 4 -43.65 -10.29 -55.57
C THR A 4 -44.36 -9.78 -54.29
N TRP A 5 -43.68 -10.03 -53.15
CA TRP A 5 -43.82 -9.49 -51.78
C TRP A 5 -44.05 -7.96 -51.69
N PRO A 6 -44.49 -7.37 -50.54
CA PRO A 6 -43.91 -7.62 -49.20
C PRO A 6 -44.80 -7.42 -47.95
N GLY A 7 -44.26 -7.83 -46.80
CA GLY A 7 -44.37 -7.01 -45.58
C GLY A 7 -45.10 -7.63 -44.39
N ALA A 8 -44.37 -8.38 -43.58
CA ALA A 8 -44.55 -8.36 -42.12
C ALA A 8 -43.29 -8.91 -41.44
N VAL A 9 -42.43 -8.02 -40.94
CA VAL A 9 -41.39 -8.37 -39.97
C VAL A 9 -41.84 -7.80 -38.63
N PRO A 10 -42.19 -8.63 -37.63
CA PRO A 10 -42.23 -8.19 -36.25
C PRO A 10 -40.87 -8.46 -35.60
N LEU A 11 -40.14 -7.36 -35.43
CA LEU A 11 -39.23 -7.02 -34.34
C LEU A 11 -39.02 -8.12 -33.26
N VAL A 12 -37.95 -8.89 -33.38
CA VAL A 12 -37.41 -9.64 -32.23
C VAL A 12 -36.69 -8.65 -31.34
N LEU A 13 -37.32 -8.29 -30.23
CA LEU A 13 -36.72 -7.49 -29.16
C LEU A 13 -35.63 -8.34 -28.50
N ALA A 14 -34.41 -8.25 -29.02
CA ALA A 14 -33.24 -8.84 -28.37
C ALA A 14 -33.02 -8.09 -27.05
N LEU A 15 -33.44 -8.71 -25.94
CA LEU A 15 -32.99 -8.41 -24.60
C LEU A 15 -31.47 -8.59 -24.57
N VAL A 16 -30.73 -7.53 -24.89
CA VAL A 16 -29.34 -7.38 -24.50
C VAL A 16 -29.38 -7.13 -22.99
N THR A 17 -29.58 -8.19 -22.22
CA THR A 17 -29.31 -8.18 -20.79
C THR A 17 -27.82 -7.89 -20.67
N GLY A 18 -27.54 -6.62 -20.36
CA GLY A 18 -26.20 -6.14 -20.11
C GLY A 18 -25.53 -7.08 -19.12
N PHE A 19 -24.53 -7.81 -19.60
CA PHE A 19 -23.34 -8.07 -18.80
C PHE A 19 -22.75 -6.69 -18.48
N LEU A 20 -23.35 -6.02 -17.49
CA LEU A 20 -22.63 -5.08 -16.64
C LEU A 20 -21.56 -5.93 -15.99
N ALA A 21 -20.42 -5.97 -16.67
CA ALA A 21 -19.22 -6.60 -16.23
C ALA A 21 -18.99 -6.23 -14.76
N PRO A 22 -18.58 -7.17 -13.89
CA PRO A 22 -18.11 -6.82 -12.55
C PRO A 22 -16.72 -6.17 -12.69
N VAL A 23 -16.62 -5.04 -13.40
CA VAL A 23 -15.42 -4.21 -13.48
C VAL A 23 -15.60 -3.10 -12.44
N LEU A 24 -15.69 -3.51 -11.17
CA LEU A 24 -15.56 -2.59 -10.04
C LEU A 24 -15.26 -3.30 -8.70
N LEU A 25 -14.46 -4.39 -8.73
CA LEU A 25 -13.94 -5.03 -7.50
C LEU A 25 -12.44 -5.36 -7.54
N ALA A 26 -11.71 -4.87 -8.55
CA ALA A 26 -10.26 -5.06 -8.66
C ALA A 26 -9.45 -3.79 -8.31
N ALA A 27 -10.12 -2.67 -8.03
CA ALA A 27 -9.48 -1.49 -7.48
C ALA A 27 -9.20 -1.75 -5.99
N GLN A 28 -7.91 -1.94 -5.66
CA GLN A 28 -7.30 -2.11 -4.32
C GLN A 28 -7.08 -3.53 -3.78
N ASP A 29 -6.58 -4.48 -4.58
CA ASP A 29 -5.81 -5.58 -3.95
C ASP A 29 -4.44 -5.04 -3.51
N GLU A 30 -4.24 -4.80 -2.21
CA GLU A 30 -2.97 -4.33 -1.65
C GLU A 30 -1.77 -5.17 -2.11
N ARG A 31 -1.97 -6.48 -2.29
CA ARG A 31 -0.92 -7.40 -2.71
C ARG A 31 -0.47 -7.09 -4.15
N ALA A 32 -1.40 -6.68 -5.01
CA ALA A 32 -1.07 -6.24 -6.36
C ALA A 32 -0.30 -4.90 -6.37
N ILE A 33 -0.62 -4.00 -5.45
CA ILE A 33 0.12 -2.74 -5.26
C ILE A 33 1.55 -3.04 -4.76
N ARG A 34 1.71 -3.91 -3.76
CA ARG A 34 3.04 -4.36 -3.30
C ARG A 34 3.84 -4.99 -4.44
N ALA A 35 3.20 -5.82 -5.27
CA ALA A 35 3.82 -6.38 -6.46
C ALA A 35 4.31 -5.32 -7.45
N ALA A 36 3.52 -4.28 -7.69
CA ALA A 36 3.90 -3.17 -8.56
C ALA A 36 5.11 -2.40 -8.01
N TYR A 37 5.16 -2.14 -6.69
CA TYR A 37 6.34 -1.54 -6.05
C TYR A 37 7.57 -2.41 -6.21
N VAL A 38 7.49 -3.71 -5.91
CA VAL A 38 8.61 -4.66 -6.07
C VAL A 38 9.10 -4.66 -7.51
N PHE A 39 8.19 -4.73 -8.49
CA PHE A 39 8.56 -4.66 -9.91
C PHE A 39 9.26 -3.36 -10.27
N ASN A 40 8.75 -2.22 -9.80
CA ASN A 40 9.37 -0.92 -10.07
C ASN A 40 10.77 -0.83 -9.45
N LEU A 41 10.96 -1.33 -8.22
CA LEU A 41 12.25 -1.35 -7.54
C LEU A 41 13.32 -2.11 -8.32
N THR A 42 12.95 -3.15 -9.07
CA THR A 42 13.91 -3.86 -9.91
C THR A 42 14.63 -2.96 -10.94
N LYS A 43 14.04 -1.81 -11.28
CA LYS A 43 14.54 -0.85 -12.28
C LYS A 43 15.38 0.28 -11.70
N TYR A 44 15.31 0.51 -10.38
CA TYR A 44 15.92 1.67 -9.72
C TYR A 44 17.00 1.29 -8.71
N VAL A 45 17.61 0.12 -8.90
CA VAL A 45 18.67 -0.42 -8.06
C VAL A 45 19.81 -0.86 -8.97
N ASP A 46 21.02 -0.45 -8.63
CA ASP A 46 22.23 -0.88 -9.33
C ASP A 46 22.62 -2.28 -8.85
N TRP A 47 22.27 -3.28 -9.64
CA TRP A 47 22.55 -4.67 -9.32
C TRP A 47 24.01 -5.02 -9.64
N PRO A 48 24.80 -5.54 -8.69
CA PRO A 48 26.25 -5.73 -8.84
C PRO A 48 26.66 -6.81 -9.85
N ALA A 49 25.75 -7.67 -10.29
CA ALA A 49 26.04 -8.77 -11.22
C ALA A 49 25.31 -8.60 -12.55
N GLU A 50 26.00 -8.79 -13.67
CA GLU A 50 25.41 -8.94 -15.01
C GLU A 50 24.79 -10.33 -15.18
N SER A 51 23.67 -10.56 -14.48
CA SER A 51 22.88 -11.79 -14.62
C SER A 51 21.74 -11.58 -15.61
N LYS A 52 21.39 -12.64 -16.37
CA LYS A 52 20.16 -12.69 -17.19
C LYS A 52 18.90 -12.86 -16.34
N GLU A 53 19.05 -13.18 -15.06
CA GLU A 53 17.96 -13.38 -14.12
C GLU A 53 18.09 -12.46 -12.92
N LEU A 54 16.95 -11.98 -12.43
CA LEU A 54 16.82 -11.27 -11.17
C LEU A 54 15.99 -12.14 -10.23
N VAL A 55 16.64 -12.66 -9.19
CA VAL A 55 16.04 -13.66 -8.29
C VAL A 55 15.48 -12.96 -7.05
N ILE A 56 14.22 -13.22 -6.76
CA ILE A 56 13.50 -12.72 -5.58
C ILE A 56 13.24 -13.88 -4.62
N GLY A 57 13.88 -13.83 -3.45
CA GLY A 57 13.59 -14.73 -2.33
C GLY A 57 12.36 -14.24 -1.56
N LEU A 58 11.32 -15.06 -1.50
CA LEU A 58 10.08 -14.76 -0.77
C LEU A 58 10.06 -15.48 0.56
N ILE A 59 10.22 -14.76 1.66
CA ILE A 59 10.04 -15.32 3.01
C ILE A 59 8.69 -14.86 3.53
N SER A 60 7.71 -15.73 3.33
CA SER A 60 6.33 -15.52 3.74
C SER A 60 5.68 -16.85 4.12
N ASN A 61 4.43 -16.81 4.56
CA ASN A 61 3.57 -17.99 4.50
C ASN A 61 3.35 -18.43 3.02
N ARG A 62 2.95 -19.69 2.82
CA ARG A 62 2.85 -20.29 1.47
C ARG A 62 1.82 -19.59 0.57
N GLU A 63 0.72 -19.11 1.12
CA GLU A 63 -0.36 -18.47 0.36
C GLU A 63 0.07 -17.11 -0.22
N ASN A 64 0.66 -16.24 0.61
CA ASN A 64 1.09 -14.91 0.19
C ASN A 64 2.24 -14.97 -0.83
N GLY A 65 3.17 -15.91 -0.65
CA GLY A 65 4.32 -16.06 -1.55
C GLY A 65 3.90 -16.43 -2.98
N VAL A 66 2.89 -17.30 -3.11
CA VAL A 66 2.38 -17.73 -4.42
C VAL A 66 1.74 -16.57 -5.19
N PHE A 67 1.09 -15.61 -4.49
CA PHE A 67 0.47 -14.47 -5.15
C PHE A 67 1.48 -13.56 -5.83
N LEU A 68 2.54 -13.15 -5.11
CA LEU A 68 3.56 -12.26 -5.66
C LEU A 68 4.31 -12.91 -6.83
N GLN A 69 4.66 -14.20 -6.67
CA GLN A 69 5.27 -14.97 -7.73
C GLN A 69 4.40 -14.98 -8.99
N LYS A 70 3.10 -15.30 -8.87
CA LYS A 70 2.20 -15.35 -10.04
C LYS A 70 2.14 -14.05 -10.85
N LEU A 71 2.28 -12.89 -10.20
CA LEU A 71 2.21 -11.60 -10.88
C LEU A 71 3.50 -11.23 -11.63
N LEU A 72 4.65 -11.65 -11.09
CA LEU A 72 5.96 -11.14 -11.48
C LEU A 72 6.87 -12.19 -12.15
N GLU A 73 6.60 -13.48 -11.96
CA GLU A 73 7.39 -14.57 -12.54
C GLU A 73 7.46 -14.42 -14.08
N GLY A 74 8.68 -14.52 -14.63
CA GLY A 74 8.90 -14.40 -16.06
C GLY A 74 8.78 -12.99 -16.64
N ARG A 75 8.43 -11.98 -15.83
CA ARG A 75 8.44 -10.58 -16.28
C ARG A 75 9.87 -10.12 -16.56
N LEU A 76 10.00 -9.23 -17.54
CA LEU A 76 11.27 -8.62 -17.90
C LEU A 76 11.48 -7.30 -17.14
N THR A 77 12.71 -7.09 -16.69
CA THR A 77 13.20 -5.82 -16.15
C THR A 77 14.56 -5.52 -16.77
N GLY A 78 14.58 -4.55 -17.69
CA GLY A 78 15.70 -4.37 -18.62
C GLY A 78 15.95 -5.64 -19.45
N SER A 79 17.16 -6.17 -19.41
CA SER A 79 17.55 -7.43 -20.05
C SER A 79 17.39 -8.68 -19.16
N ARG A 80 16.86 -8.52 -17.95
CA ARG A 80 16.76 -9.59 -16.95
C ARG A 80 15.35 -10.13 -16.83
N THR A 81 15.23 -11.42 -16.54
CA THR A 81 13.95 -12.06 -16.24
C THR A 81 13.80 -12.27 -14.73
N ILE A 82 12.64 -11.93 -14.19
CA ILE A 82 12.35 -12.12 -12.76
C ILE A 82 12.05 -13.59 -12.47
N ARG A 83 12.70 -14.13 -11.44
CA ARG A 83 12.56 -15.49 -10.90
C ARG A 83 12.29 -15.44 -9.41
N PHE A 84 11.66 -16.49 -8.89
CA PHE A 84 11.36 -16.59 -7.46
C PHE A 84 11.95 -17.82 -6.79
N LYS A 85 12.44 -17.65 -5.56
CA LYS A 85 12.64 -18.75 -4.60
C LYS A 85 11.61 -18.59 -3.48
N LEU A 86 10.71 -19.55 -3.31
CA LEU A 86 9.71 -19.54 -2.23
C LEU A 86 10.30 -20.12 -0.94
N SER A 87 10.21 -19.36 0.15
CA SER A 87 10.70 -19.71 1.48
C SER A 87 12.10 -20.35 1.48
N PRO A 88 13.11 -19.75 0.82
CA PRO A 88 14.45 -20.30 0.77
C PRO A 88 15.07 -20.41 2.16
N ALA A 89 15.98 -21.37 2.35
CA ALA A 89 16.79 -21.40 3.55
C ALA A 89 17.69 -20.15 3.62
N ILE A 90 18.06 -19.72 4.82
CA ILE A 90 18.89 -18.51 5.01
C ILE A 90 20.21 -18.62 4.23
N ALA A 91 20.78 -19.83 4.15
CA ALA A 91 22.00 -20.09 3.39
C ALA A 91 21.85 -19.87 1.87
N ASP A 92 20.64 -19.96 1.32
CA ASP A 92 20.35 -19.81 -0.12
C ASP A 92 19.98 -18.38 -0.49
N LEU A 93 19.83 -17.48 0.50
CA LEU A 93 19.54 -16.07 0.27
C LEU A 93 20.66 -15.37 -0.48
N ARG A 94 21.90 -15.88 -0.41
CA ARG A 94 23.06 -15.36 -1.16
C ARG A 94 22.85 -15.33 -2.68
N ASP A 95 21.96 -16.17 -3.20
CA ASP A 95 21.65 -16.24 -4.63
C ASP A 95 20.50 -15.30 -5.02
N CYS A 96 19.89 -14.61 -4.05
CA CYS A 96 18.79 -13.68 -4.29
C CYS A 96 19.34 -12.27 -4.50
N ASN A 97 18.76 -11.53 -5.44
CA ASN A 97 19.00 -10.10 -5.60
C ASN A 97 18.08 -9.29 -4.66
N ILE A 98 16.85 -9.77 -4.48
CA ILE A 98 15.87 -9.18 -3.58
C ILE A 98 15.42 -10.24 -2.59
N VAL A 99 15.29 -9.87 -1.32
CA VAL A 99 14.62 -10.68 -0.29
C VAL A 99 13.41 -9.92 0.19
N TYR A 100 12.23 -10.46 -0.11
CA TYR A 100 10.94 -9.94 0.32
C TYR A 100 10.49 -10.69 1.58
N LEU A 101 10.23 -9.94 2.63
CA LEU A 101 9.93 -10.41 3.98
C LEU A 101 8.50 -10.01 4.32
N ALA A 102 7.58 -10.97 4.27
CA ALA A 102 6.24 -10.73 4.77
C ALA A 102 6.24 -10.60 6.31
N ASP A 103 5.14 -10.09 6.86
CA ASP A 103 4.99 -9.90 8.31
C ASP A 103 5.35 -11.15 9.13
N GLY A 104 6.00 -10.94 10.28
CA GLY A 104 6.42 -11.99 11.22
C GLY A 104 7.77 -12.66 10.92
N PHE A 105 8.37 -12.45 9.75
CA PHE A 105 9.65 -13.11 9.36
C PHE A 105 10.86 -12.17 9.33
N ALA A 106 10.64 -10.86 9.40
CA ALA A 106 11.66 -9.84 9.13
C ALA A 106 12.84 -9.90 10.11
N ARG A 107 12.61 -9.64 11.40
CA ARG A 107 13.67 -9.49 12.42
C ARG A 107 14.64 -10.67 12.45
N LYS A 108 14.10 -11.90 12.49
CA LYS A 108 14.92 -13.13 12.55
C LYS A 108 15.75 -13.29 11.27
N THR A 109 15.17 -13.03 10.10
CA THR A 109 15.89 -13.17 8.84
C THR A 109 16.97 -12.11 8.72
N LEU A 110 16.65 -10.84 8.98
CA LEU A 110 17.60 -9.73 8.88
C LEU A 110 18.82 -9.95 9.78
N ALA A 111 18.60 -10.34 11.04
CA ALA A 111 19.68 -10.69 11.96
C ALA A 111 20.56 -11.84 11.43
N ALA A 112 19.96 -12.85 10.80
CA ALA A 112 20.71 -13.95 10.23
C ALA A 112 21.51 -13.54 8.98
N MET A 113 20.94 -12.69 8.12
CA MET A 113 21.64 -12.14 6.95
C MET A 113 22.83 -11.27 7.37
N GLU A 114 22.66 -10.45 8.42
CA GLU A 114 23.73 -9.62 8.99
C GLU A 114 24.86 -10.47 9.56
N ASN A 115 24.53 -11.50 10.36
CA ASN A 115 25.50 -12.44 10.91
C ASN A 115 26.29 -13.18 9.82
N MET A 116 25.63 -13.51 8.71
CA MET A 116 26.27 -14.13 7.54
C MET A 116 26.96 -13.11 6.61
N ARG A 117 26.89 -11.81 6.93
CA ARG A 117 27.46 -10.69 6.18
C ARG A 117 27.06 -10.70 4.70
N LEU A 118 25.80 -11.07 4.41
CA LEU A 118 25.28 -11.04 3.05
C LEU A 118 25.20 -9.59 2.56
N LYS A 119 25.72 -9.33 1.35
CA LYS A 119 25.77 -7.99 0.72
C LYS A 119 25.23 -8.04 -0.70
N GLY A 120 24.83 -6.88 -1.21
CA GLY A 120 24.29 -6.71 -2.56
C GLY A 120 22.87 -7.25 -2.72
N ILE A 121 22.16 -7.46 -1.61
CA ILE A 121 20.78 -7.97 -1.57
C ILE A 121 19.87 -6.87 -1.04
N LEU A 122 18.90 -6.46 -1.85
CA LEU A 122 17.87 -5.51 -1.42
C LEU A 122 16.86 -6.22 -0.52
N THR A 123 16.59 -5.68 0.66
CA THR A 123 15.56 -6.20 1.56
C THR A 123 14.29 -5.35 1.52
N ILE A 124 13.14 -6.01 1.38
CA ILE A 124 11.82 -5.37 1.35
C ILE A 124 10.95 -6.03 2.42
N GLY A 125 10.31 -5.23 3.27
CA GLY A 125 9.42 -5.70 4.33
C GLY A 125 8.04 -5.06 4.28
N GLU A 126 7.10 -5.60 5.05
CA GLU A 126 5.71 -5.11 5.11
C GLU A 126 5.38 -4.34 6.41
N THR A 127 6.27 -4.33 7.41
CA THR A 127 6.02 -3.77 8.74
C THR A 127 6.62 -2.38 8.93
N GLU A 128 5.98 -1.56 9.78
CA GLU A 128 6.49 -0.23 10.13
C GLU A 128 7.83 -0.29 10.88
N THR A 129 8.07 -1.34 11.66
CA THR A 129 9.34 -1.54 12.39
C THR A 129 10.47 -2.06 11.50
N PHE A 130 10.19 -2.38 10.23
CA PHE A 130 11.16 -3.00 9.34
C PHE A 130 12.46 -2.18 9.15
N PRO A 131 12.40 -0.84 8.99
CA PRO A 131 13.60 -0.02 8.91
C PRO A 131 14.45 -0.04 10.20
N ASP A 132 13.79 -0.09 11.36
CA ASP A 132 14.45 -0.13 12.68
C ASP A 132 15.11 -1.50 12.94
N ASP A 133 14.50 -2.58 12.45
CA ASP A 133 15.07 -3.93 12.48
C ASP A 133 16.23 -4.11 11.48
N GLY A 134 16.66 -3.05 10.79
CA GLY A 134 17.78 -3.05 9.84
C GLY A 134 17.42 -3.31 8.38
N GLY A 135 16.12 -3.29 8.05
CA GLY A 135 15.61 -3.43 6.70
C GLY A 135 15.82 -2.18 5.84
N MET A 136 15.84 -2.34 4.51
CA MET A 136 16.10 -1.24 3.57
C MET A 136 14.82 -0.54 3.12
N ILE A 137 13.81 -1.28 2.67
CA ILE A 137 12.55 -0.72 2.16
C ILE A 137 11.37 -1.35 2.89
N ALA A 138 10.47 -0.53 3.42
CA ALA A 138 9.21 -1.00 4.00
C ALA A 138 8.02 -0.55 3.13
N LEU A 139 7.15 -1.49 2.76
CA LEU A 139 5.90 -1.27 2.05
C LEU A 139 4.74 -1.37 3.05
N VAL A 140 4.56 -0.28 3.80
CA VAL A 140 3.62 -0.23 4.93
C VAL A 140 2.26 0.26 4.48
N ARG A 141 1.21 -0.29 5.08
CA ARG A 141 -0.14 0.23 4.86
C ARG A 141 -0.37 1.39 5.82
N VAL A 142 -0.54 2.60 5.27
CA VAL A 142 -0.95 3.79 6.02
C VAL A 142 -2.35 4.17 5.56
N ALA A 143 -3.33 4.05 6.46
CA ALA A 143 -4.76 4.12 6.13
C ALA A 143 -5.15 3.13 5.01
N ASP A 144 -5.46 3.61 3.80
CA ASP A 144 -5.86 2.80 2.64
C ASP A 144 -4.86 2.86 1.48
N GLN A 145 -3.61 3.27 1.75
CA GLN A 145 -2.56 3.34 0.75
C GLN A 145 -1.32 2.58 1.21
N ILE A 146 -0.61 1.99 0.26
CA ILE A 146 0.73 1.43 0.52
C ILE A 146 1.74 2.55 0.33
N GLN A 147 2.40 2.92 1.43
CA GLN A 147 3.48 3.89 1.45
C GLN A 147 4.82 3.17 1.47
N MET A 148 5.73 3.63 0.63
CA MET A 148 7.11 3.14 0.60
C MET A 148 7.96 3.99 1.53
N GLN A 149 8.53 3.36 2.57
CA GLN A 149 9.54 3.95 3.44
C GLN A 149 10.90 3.38 3.07
N LEU A 150 11.92 4.24 3.04
CA LEU A 150 13.26 3.90 2.63
C LEU A 150 14.27 4.27 3.72
N ASN A 151 15.15 3.33 4.05
CA ASN A 151 16.32 3.53 4.92
C ASN A 151 17.61 3.50 4.07
N PRO A 152 18.12 4.66 3.62
CA PRO A 152 19.31 4.72 2.77
C PRO A 152 20.57 4.20 3.47
N GLU A 153 20.68 4.39 4.78
CA GLU A 153 21.82 3.91 5.58
C GLU A 153 21.88 2.39 5.62
N ALA A 154 20.73 1.71 5.71
CA ALA A 154 20.67 0.26 5.62
C ALA A 154 21.05 -0.24 4.22
N ALA A 155 20.60 0.45 3.17
CA ALA A 155 20.96 0.11 1.79
C ALA A 155 22.47 0.25 1.55
N GLU A 156 23.07 1.35 2.00
CA GLU A 156 24.51 1.59 1.89
C GLU A 156 25.33 0.55 2.66
N ARG A 157 24.98 0.25 3.92
CA ARG A 157 25.63 -0.81 4.72
C ARG A 157 25.54 -2.18 4.05
N GLY A 158 24.40 -2.47 3.42
CA GLY A 158 24.16 -3.69 2.64
C GLY A 158 24.87 -3.71 1.28
N GLY A 159 25.51 -2.62 0.87
CA GLY A 159 26.18 -2.50 -0.43
C GLY A 159 25.21 -2.41 -1.61
N VAL A 160 23.98 -1.94 -1.37
CA VAL A 160 22.95 -1.75 -2.39
C VAL A 160 22.90 -0.26 -2.76
N LYS A 161 23.17 0.04 -4.03
CA LYS A 161 23.10 1.39 -4.57
C LYS A 161 21.71 1.64 -5.16
N LEU A 162 21.06 2.70 -4.70
CA LEU A 162 19.72 3.08 -5.12
C LEU A 162 19.80 4.29 -6.05
N ASP A 163 18.99 4.28 -7.11
CA ASP A 163 18.88 5.43 -8.01
C ASP A 163 18.22 6.62 -7.30
N SER A 164 18.70 7.83 -7.56
CA SER A 164 18.14 9.08 -7.07
C SER A 164 16.64 9.26 -7.36
N GLN A 165 16.13 8.70 -8.47
CA GLN A 165 14.71 8.72 -8.83
C GLN A 165 13.85 7.94 -7.83
N LEU A 166 14.40 6.88 -7.22
CA LEU A 166 13.69 6.12 -6.20
C LEU A 166 13.48 6.94 -4.93
N LEU A 167 14.44 7.81 -4.59
CA LEU A 167 14.36 8.68 -3.41
C LEU A 167 13.17 9.66 -3.50
N ASN A 168 12.74 10.03 -4.71
CA ASN A 168 11.57 10.89 -4.92
C ASN A 168 10.23 10.17 -4.78
N LEU A 169 10.22 8.84 -4.78
CA LEU A 169 9.02 8.00 -4.71
C LEU A 169 8.76 7.46 -3.29
N ALA A 170 9.69 7.68 -2.36
CA ALA A 170 9.67 7.11 -1.02
C ALA A 170 9.73 8.19 0.08
N MET A 171 9.19 7.87 1.24
CA MET A 171 9.49 8.58 2.47
C MET A 171 10.82 8.08 3.03
N ILE A 172 11.79 8.97 3.22
CA ILE A 172 13.10 8.62 3.80
C ILE A 172 12.97 8.53 5.32
N VAL A 173 13.48 7.44 5.90
CA VAL A 173 13.53 7.18 7.34
C VAL A 173 14.97 6.86 7.77
N SER A 174 15.37 7.28 8.96
CA SER A 174 16.68 6.97 9.55
C SER A 174 16.51 6.15 10.83
N PRO A 175 17.38 5.16 11.13
CA PRO A 175 17.35 4.43 12.39
C PRO A 175 17.49 5.41 13.57
N GLY A 176 16.53 5.39 14.51
CA GLY A 176 16.57 6.28 15.67
C GLY A 176 15.99 7.68 15.43
N THR A 177 15.60 8.01 14.21
CA THR A 177 14.47 8.93 14.06
C THR A 177 13.29 8.19 14.66
N ILE A 178 12.70 8.75 15.72
CA ILE A 178 11.38 8.32 16.15
C ILE A 178 10.50 8.49 14.92
N VAL A 179 10.31 7.43 14.14
CA VAL A 179 9.13 7.29 13.31
C VAL A 179 8.05 7.39 14.34
N THR A 180 7.43 8.56 14.42
CA THR A 180 6.27 8.77 15.28
C THR A 180 5.38 7.62 14.88
N GLN A 181 5.29 6.62 15.77
CA GLN A 181 4.42 5.45 15.62
C GLN A 181 3.17 5.96 14.94
N THR A 182 2.60 5.27 13.94
CA THR A 182 1.22 5.55 13.54
C THR A 182 0.45 5.78 14.83
N PRO A 183 0.10 7.04 15.16
CA PRO A 183 -0.11 7.38 16.55
C PRO A 183 -1.22 6.49 17.08
N PRO A 184 -1.10 5.91 18.28
CA PRO A 184 -2.07 4.94 18.75
C PRO A 184 -3.46 5.53 18.54
N LEU A 185 -4.27 4.82 17.74
CA LEU A 185 -5.64 5.24 17.44
C LEU A 185 -6.32 5.52 18.77
N ARG A 186 -6.60 6.80 19.03
CA ARG A 186 -7.22 7.18 20.29
C ARG A 186 -8.70 6.90 20.19
N THR A 187 -9.24 6.30 21.24
CA THR A 187 -10.68 6.16 21.38
C THR A 187 -11.27 7.55 21.52
N ALA A 188 -12.28 7.86 20.70
CA ALA A 188 -13.04 9.07 20.87
C ALA A 188 -13.99 8.88 22.07
N VAL A 189 -13.92 9.78 23.05
CA VAL A 189 -14.76 9.76 24.25
C VAL A 189 -16.06 10.51 24.00
N GLU A 190 -16.01 11.57 23.19
CA GLU A 190 -17.20 12.33 22.75
C GLU A 190 -17.13 12.51 21.23
N HIS A 191 -18.01 11.81 20.50
CA HIS A 191 -18.00 11.77 19.04
C HIS A 191 -19.43 11.85 18.44
N PRO A 192 -20.08 13.01 18.47
CA PRO A 192 -21.35 13.17 17.78
C PRO A 192 -21.20 12.82 16.29
N ASN A 193 -22.18 12.15 15.71
CA ASN A 193 -22.19 11.83 14.28
C ASN A 193 -22.44 13.10 13.44
N PRO A 194 -21.86 13.20 12.23
CA PRO A 194 -22.12 14.33 11.36
C PRO A 194 -23.57 14.36 10.87
N VAL A 195 -24.18 15.53 10.93
CA VAL A 195 -25.53 15.74 10.41
C VAL A 195 -25.48 15.79 8.89
N TYR A 196 -26.26 14.93 8.23
CA TYR A 196 -26.33 14.88 6.78
C TYR A 196 -26.89 16.22 6.23
N PRO A 197 -26.14 16.96 5.38
CA PRO A 197 -26.56 18.29 4.93
C PRO A 197 -27.86 18.27 4.10
N PRO A 198 -28.84 19.15 4.35
CA PRO A 198 -30.07 19.22 3.57
C PRO A 198 -29.84 19.46 2.07
N MET A 199 -28.78 20.19 1.72
CA MET A 199 -28.39 20.42 0.32
C MET A 199 -27.88 19.14 -0.35
N ALA A 200 -27.15 18.29 0.38
CA ALA A 200 -26.69 17.01 -0.13
C ALA A 200 -27.89 16.08 -0.43
N ALA A 201 -28.97 16.19 0.35
CA ALA A 201 -30.13 15.31 0.23
C ALA A 201 -30.91 15.63 -1.04
N LYS A 202 -31.10 16.93 -1.30
CA LYS A 202 -31.73 17.43 -2.53
C LYS A 202 -30.96 17.05 -3.79
N LEU A 203 -29.63 16.96 -3.67
CA LEU A 203 -28.72 16.62 -4.76
C LEU A 203 -28.36 15.13 -4.81
N LEU A 204 -28.97 14.30 -3.95
CA LEU A 204 -28.72 12.86 -3.84
C LEU A 204 -27.22 12.50 -3.69
N LEU A 205 -26.46 13.32 -2.95
CA LEU A 205 -25.02 13.11 -2.79
C LEU A 205 -24.76 12.05 -1.71
N HIS A 206 -24.03 10.99 -2.05
CA HIS A 206 -23.66 9.94 -1.11
C HIS A 206 -22.19 9.56 -1.30
N GLY A 207 -21.64 8.79 -0.37
CA GLY A 207 -20.28 8.27 -0.48
C GLY A 207 -19.46 8.36 0.79
N MET A 208 -18.16 8.13 0.63
CA MET A 208 -17.22 8.13 1.76
C MET A 208 -16.49 9.46 1.86
N VAL A 209 -16.39 9.96 3.08
CA VAL A 209 -15.55 11.09 3.46
C VAL A 209 -14.44 10.57 4.36
N ARG A 210 -13.20 10.91 4.03
CA ARG A 210 -12.02 10.59 4.82
C ARG A 210 -11.39 11.88 5.31
N VAL A 211 -11.19 11.97 6.63
CA VAL A 211 -10.53 13.11 7.26
C VAL A 211 -9.35 12.63 8.09
N GLU A 212 -8.26 13.37 8.04
CA GLU A 212 -7.14 13.20 8.94
C GLU A 212 -7.27 14.19 10.10
N VAL A 213 -7.05 13.71 11.32
CA VAL A 213 -7.28 14.48 12.54
C VAL A 213 -6.00 14.51 13.37
N ARG A 214 -5.53 15.71 13.70
CA ARG A 214 -4.44 15.92 14.66
C ARG A 214 -5.02 16.21 16.04
N ILE A 215 -4.65 15.41 17.03
CA ILE A 215 -5.16 15.43 18.39
C ILE A 215 -4.04 15.85 19.34
N GLY A 216 -4.31 16.86 20.17
CA GLY A 216 -3.40 17.35 21.19
C GLY A 216 -3.19 16.34 22.34
N PRO A 217 -2.17 16.52 23.20
CA PRO A 217 -1.95 15.67 24.38
C PRO A 217 -3.15 15.67 25.34
N ASN A 218 -3.92 16.77 25.37
CA ASN A 218 -5.14 16.91 26.16
C ASN A 218 -6.39 16.22 25.57
N GLY A 219 -6.24 15.50 24.44
CA GLY A 219 -7.36 14.82 23.78
C GLY A 219 -8.26 15.73 22.95
N ARG A 220 -7.95 17.03 22.78
CA ARG A 220 -8.69 17.92 21.88
C ARG A 220 -8.14 17.86 20.47
N VAL A 221 -9.04 17.93 19.48
CA VAL A 221 -8.65 18.09 18.08
C VAL A 221 -8.03 19.47 17.87
N ARG A 222 -6.85 19.49 17.25
CA ARG A 222 -6.10 20.70 16.87
C ARG A 222 -6.26 21.04 15.40
N HIS A 223 -6.33 20.03 14.55
CA HIS A 223 -6.45 20.22 13.12
C HIS A 223 -7.25 19.07 12.50
N VAL A 224 -8.04 19.38 11.48
CA VAL A 224 -8.78 18.41 10.68
C VAL A 224 -8.56 18.77 9.22
N GLU A 225 -8.09 17.80 8.44
CA GLU A 225 -7.88 17.95 7.01
C GLU A 225 -8.70 16.91 6.24
N CYS A 226 -9.38 17.33 5.17
CA CYS A 226 -10.10 16.40 4.31
C CYS A 226 -9.12 15.78 3.31
N VAL A 227 -8.86 14.48 3.48
CA VAL A 227 -7.97 13.71 2.60
C VAL A 227 -8.75 13.03 1.45
N GLY A 228 -10.07 13.14 1.42
CA GLY A 228 -10.88 12.77 0.26
C GLY A 228 -12.38 12.64 0.54
N GLY A 229 -13.19 12.71 -0.53
CA GLY A 229 -14.65 12.59 -0.49
C GLY A 229 -15.35 13.73 -1.22
N ASN A 230 -16.69 13.75 -1.19
CA ASN A 230 -17.46 14.85 -1.76
C ASN A 230 -17.32 16.11 -0.88
N PRO A 231 -16.98 17.29 -1.44
CA PRO A 231 -16.72 18.49 -0.65
C PRO A 231 -17.92 18.97 0.17
N VAL A 232 -19.15 18.72 -0.29
CA VAL A 232 -20.38 19.07 0.45
C VAL A 232 -20.55 18.20 1.70
N LEU A 233 -20.22 16.91 1.60
CA LEU A 233 -20.25 15.99 2.75
C LEU A 233 -19.04 16.20 3.67
N ALA A 234 -17.88 16.56 3.09
CA ALA A 234 -16.64 16.82 3.83
C ALA A 234 -16.77 17.99 4.82
N ASP A 235 -17.47 19.06 4.46
CA ASP A 235 -17.73 20.19 5.36
C ASP A 235 -18.52 19.75 6.61
N ALA A 236 -19.53 18.89 6.42
CA ALA A 236 -20.34 18.35 7.52
C ALA A 236 -19.51 17.51 8.50
N VAL A 237 -18.61 16.67 7.97
CA VAL A 237 -17.68 15.88 8.78
C VAL A 237 -16.69 16.77 9.52
N THR A 238 -16.04 17.69 8.80
CA THR A 238 -14.96 18.53 9.36
C THR A 238 -15.46 19.36 10.54
N LYS A 239 -16.65 19.97 10.41
CA LYS A 239 -17.29 20.75 11.49
C LYS A 239 -17.54 19.93 12.76
N VAL A 240 -17.97 18.69 12.59
CA VAL A 240 -18.29 17.80 13.70
C VAL A 240 -17.02 17.26 14.36
N VAL A 241 -16.09 16.77 13.55
CA VAL A 241 -14.83 16.17 14.02
C VAL A 241 -13.93 17.20 14.71
N THR A 242 -13.98 18.47 14.30
CA THR A 242 -13.26 19.56 15.00
C THR A 242 -13.66 19.67 16.48
N ASN A 243 -14.88 19.27 16.83
CA ASN A 243 -15.40 19.34 18.19
C ASN A 243 -15.32 18.00 18.96
N TRP A 244 -14.74 16.96 18.36
CA TRP A 244 -14.59 15.67 19.03
C TRP A 244 -13.56 15.73 20.17
N ARG A 245 -13.74 14.83 21.14
CA ARG A 245 -12.79 14.62 22.22
C ARG A 245 -12.30 13.19 22.24
N TYR A 246 -11.01 13.05 22.52
CA TYR A 246 -10.28 11.80 22.60
C TYR A 246 -9.69 11.62 23.99
N GLU A 247 -9.24 10.41 24.26
CA GLU A 247 -8.45 10.12 25.44
C GLU A 247 -7.16 10.99 25.47
N PRO A 248 -6.82 11.59 26.62
CA PRO A 248 -5.53 12.27 26.80
C PRO A 248 -4.36 11.30 26.63
N ALA A 249 -3.22 11.78 26.12
CA ALA A 249 -1.99 11.01 26.01
C ALA A 249 -0.76 11.89 26.25
N ALA A 250 0.41 11.26 26.38
CA ALA A 250 1.67 11.98 26.64
C ALA A 250 2.11 12.89 25.47
N THR A 251 1.76 12.52 24.23
CA THR A 251 2.21 13.19 23.00
C THR A 251 1.02 13.58 22.12
N GLU A 252 1.26 14.20 20.96
CA GLU A 252 0.23 14.41 19.93
C GLU A 252 -0.02 13.13 19.14
N SER A 253 -1.21 12.99 18.56
CA SER A 253 -1.53 11.90 17.65
C SER A 253 -2.19 12.39 16.37
N MET A 254 -2.01 11.63 15.29
CA MET A 254 -2.70 11.81 14.02
C MET A 254 -3.41 10.50 13.67
N GLN A 255 -4.67 10.58 13.25
CA GLN A 255 -5.43 9.41 12.83
C GLN A 255 -6.41 9.77 11.71
N THR A 256 -6.62 8.83 10.79
CA THR A 256 -7.60 8.95 9.71
C THR A 256 -8.94 8.35 10.14
N ILE A 257 -10.02 9.08 9.87
CA ILE A 257 -11.39 8.71 10.21
C ILE A 257 -12.21 8.67 8.93
N GLN A 258 -13.09 7.68 8.83
CA GLN A 258 -13.95 7.48 7.67
C GLN A 258 -15.41 7.61 8.07
N PHE A 259 -16.17 8.34 7.25
CA PHE A 259 -17.60 8.51 7.40
C PHE A 259 -18.30 8.07 6.13
N LYS A 260 -19.30 7.21 6.27
CA LYS A 260 -20.19 6.78 5.19
C LYS A 260 -21.52 7.50 5.34
N PHE A 261 -21.90 8.23 4.30
CA PHE A 261 -23.20 8.87 4.16
C PHE A 261 -24.06 8.12 3.14
#